data_AF-A0AAV8UJK2-F1
#
_entry.id   AF-A0AAV8UJK2-F1
#
_cell.length_a   1.000
_cell.length_b   1.000
_cell.length_c   1.000
_cell.angle_alpha   90.00
_cell.angle_beta   90.00
_cell.angle_gamma   90.00
#
_symmetry.space_group_name_H-M   'P 1'
#
loop_
_entity.id
_entity.type
_entity.pdbx_description
1 polymer ?
#
loop_
_entity_poly.entity_id
_entity_poly.type
_entity_poly.pdbx_seq_one_letter_code
_entity_poly.pdbx_strand_id
1 'polypeptide(L)'
;MAFVGYLQVKVFRSGCRVQGRCYRQLSNLRRNSEAFDRMEEIVDKLGKECPWTKSQSSDSIIKHIREEVEEVEDEIERNEELSLIEEELGDVVFNILLLSEVLQKESKGGFKLERGILKTADKVMRRSPHVFGGEKATTVQEAMDLWQREKKREKGILP
;
A
#
# COMPACT_ATOMS: atom_id res chain seq x y z
N MET A 1 -19.02 22.49 11.09
CA MET A 1 -18.80 22.19 9.65
C MET A 1 -17.30 22.01 9.46
N ALA A 2 -16.84 20.77 9.37
CA ALA A 2 -15.43 20.43 9.36
C ALA A 2 -14.82 20.70 7.98
N PHE A 3 -13.83 21.59 7.95
CA PHE A 3 -12.84 21.68 6.88
C PHE A 3 -11.95 20.43 6.96
N VAL A 4 -12.16 19.47 6.07
CA VAL A 4 -11.18 18.41 5.81
C VAL A 4 -10.35 18.88 4.63
N GLY A 5 -9.20 19.49 4.95
CA GLY A 5 -8.21 19.88 3.97
C GLY A 5 -7.62 18.63 3.32
N TYR A 6 -7.97 18.40 2.06
CA TYR A 6 -7.25 17.49 1.20
C TYR A 6 -5.77 17.92 1.16
N LEU A 7 -4.89 17.06 1.67
CA LEU A 7 -3.47 17.18 1.42
C LEU A 7 -3.26 17.15 -0.10
N GLN A 8 -2.92 18.29 -0.68
CA GLN A 8 -2.20 18.32 -1.93
C GLN A 8 -0.85 17.65 -1.70
N VAL A 9 -0.74 16.39 -2.08
CA VAL A 9 0.56 15.85 -2.48
C VAL A 9 0.99 16.71 -3.67
N LYS A 10 1.81 17.73 -3.40
CA LYS A 10 2.52 18.50 -4.43
C LYS A 10 3.49 17.54 -5.13
N VAL A 11 2.98 16.74 -6.05
CA VAL A 11 3.81 16.15 -7.10
C VAL A 11 4.28 17.33 -7.95
N PHE A 12 5.51 17.79 -7.69
CA PHE A 12 6.34 18.69 -8.49
C PHE A 12 5.60 19.56 -9.53
N ARG A 13 5.19 20.77 -9.14
CA ARG A 13 4.93 21.88 -10.08
C ARG A 13 6.07 22.88 -10.01
N SER A 14 7.21 22.53 -10.61
CA SER A 14 8.26 23.48 -10.97
C SER A 14 8.99 22.98 -12.23
N GLY A 15 8.58 23.47 -13.41
CA GLY A 15 9.49 23.70 -14.54
C GLY A 15 10.02 22.52 -15.38
N CYS A 16 9.47 21.30 -15.30
CA CYS A 16 10.00 20.19 -16.11
C CYS A 16 9.37 20.13 -17.52
N ARG A 17 10.06 20.71 -18.50
CA ARG A 17 9.75 20.57 -19.94
C ARG A 17 10.29 19.22 -20.45
N VAL A 18 9.64 18.12 -20.06
CA VAL A 18 9.92 16.77 -20.63
C VAL A 18 8.58 16.08 -20.91
N GLN A 19 8.00 16.41 -22.06
CA GLN A 19 6.75 15.83 -22.58
C GLN A 19 6.98 14.36 -22.93
N GLY A 20 6.55 13.43 -22.06
CA GLY A 20 6.55 11.99 -22.37
C GLY A 20 6.59 11.09 -21.13
N ARG A 21 7.63 11.22 -20.30
CA ARG A 21 7.82 10.33 -19.12
C ARG A 21 6.87 10.65 -17.95
N CYS A 22 6.59 11.92 -17.70
CA CYS A 22 5.72 12.35 -16.59
C CYS A 22 4.24 12.00 -16.83
N TYR A 23 3.78 11.98 -18.09
CA TYR A 23 2.38 11.65 -18.42
C TYR A 23 2.08 10.16 -18.20
N ARG A 24 3.01 9.26 -18.56
CA ARG A 24 2.85 7.81 -18.39
C ARG A 24 2.78 7.38 -16.91
N GLN A 25 3.56 8.04 -16.05
CA GLN A 25 3.57 7.73 -14.62
C GLN A 25 2.29 8.20 -13.93
N LEU A 26 1.76 9.37 -14.29
CA LEU A 26 0.46 9.85 -13.81
C LEU A 26 -0.70 9.00 -14.32
N SER A 27 -0.63 8.46 -15.56
CA SER A 27 -1.66 7.55 -16.07
C SER A 27 -1.66 6.21 -15.34
N ASN A 28 -0.49 5.68 -14.93
CA ASN A 28 -0.43 4.42 -14.18
C ASN A 28 -1.01 4.56 -12.77
N LEU A 29 -0.66 5.65 -12.08
CA LEU A 29 -1.23 5.93 -10.75
C LEU A 29 -2.75 6.05 -10.78
N ARG A 30 -3.30 6.67 -11.84
CA ARG A 30 -4.75 6.74 -12.07
C ARG A 30 -5.37 5.36 -12.31
N ARG A 31 -4.79 4.56 -13.20
CA ARG A 31 -5.25 3.18 -13.47
C ARG A 31 -5.24 2.31 -12.21
N ASN A 32 -4.18 2.40 -11.41
CA ASN A 32 -4.09 1.65 -10.16
C ASN A 32 -5.16 2.12 -9.16
N SER A 33 -5.38 3.43 -9.01
CA SER A 33 -6.46 3.95 -8.16
C SER A 33 -7.82 3.38 -8.59
N GLU A 34 -8.15 3.43 -9.89
CA GLU A 34 -9.40 2.90 -10.42
C GLU A 34 -9.56 1.38 -10.18
N ALA A 35 -8.47 0.62 -10.28
CA ALA A 35 -8.47 -0.82 -9.99
C ALA A 35 -8.70 -1.11 -8.49
N PHE A 36 -8.05 -0.35 -7.61
CA PHE A 36 -8.27 -0.46 -6.16
C PHE A 36 -9.70 -0.08 -5.77
N ASP A 37 -10.21 1.05 -6.30
CA ASP A 37 -11.58 1.51 -6.04
C ASP A 37 -12.59 0.42 -6.44
N ARG A 38 -12.41 -0.19 -7.62
CA ARG A 38 -13.25 -1.31 -8.09
C ARG A 38 -13.19 -2.53 -7.16
N MET A 39 -12.00 -2.87 -6.65
CA MET A 39 -11.85 -3.99 -5.71
C MET A 39 -12.51 -3.69 -4.36
N GLU A 40 -12.37 -2.47 -3.84
CA GLU A 40 -13.03 -2.04 -2.61
C GLU A 40 -14.56 -2.12 -2.72
N GLU A 41 -15.13 -1.70 -3.86
CA GLU A 41 -16.58 -1.84 -4.13
C GLU A 41 -17.03 -3.31 -4.11
N ILE A 42 -16.25 -4.21 -4.71
CA ILE A 42 -16.54 -5.65 -4.71
C ILE A 42 -16.49 -6.20 -3.28
N VAL A 43 -15.44 -5.90 -2.52
CA VAL A 43 -15.27 -6.39 -1.14
C VAL A 43 -16.37 -5.85 -0.23
N ASP A 44 -16.77 -4.58 -0.35
CA ASP A 44 -17.89 -4.00 0.38
C ASP A 44 -19.21 -4.74 0.08
N LYS A 45 -19.48 -5.04 -1.19
CA LYS A 45 -20.66 -5.83 -1.58
C LYS A 45 -20.61 -7.25 -1.04
N LEU A 46 -19.47 -7.94 -1.15
CA LEU A 46 -19.27 -9.27 -0.57
C LEU A 46 -19.49 -9.26 0.94
N GLY A 47 -18.94 -8.26 1.64
CA GLY A 47 -19.14 -8.04 3.07
C GLY A 47 -20.61 -7.90 3.48
N LYS A 48 -21.43 -7.31 2.61
CA LYS A 48 -22.87 -7.08 2.83
C LYS A 48 -23.76 -8.24 2.41
N GLU A 49 -23.39 -9.00 1.40
CA GLU A 49 -24.29 -9.96 0.74
C GLU A 49 -23.80 -11.41 0.84
N CYS A 50 -22.49 -11.68 0.77
CA CYS A 50 -21.93 -13.03 0.67
C CYS A 50 -21.93 -13.77 2.03
N PRO A 51 -22.58 -14.94 2.15
CA PRO A 51 -22.58 -15.72 3.39
C PRO A 51 -21.18 -16.18 3.81
N TRP A 52 -20.33 -16.57 2.84
CA TRP A 52 -18.96 -17.00 3.12
C TRP A 52 -18.13 -15.86 3.71
N THR A 53 -18.18 -14.66 3.11
CA THR A 53 -17.46 -13.49 3.64
C THR A 53 -17.94 -13.13 5.04
N LYS A 54 -19.24 -13.23 5.31
CA LYS A 54 -19.81 -12.97 6.64
C LYS A 54 -19.42 -14.01 7.70
N SER A 55 -19.06 -15.23 7.30
CA SER A 55 -18.61 -16.28 8.23
C SER A 55 -17.11 -16.24 8.53
N GLN A 56 -16.34 -15.38 7.86
CA GLN A 56 -14.89 -15.29 8.07
C GLN A 56 -14.54 -14.54 9.37
N SER A 57 -13.41 -14.93 9.97
CA SER A 57 -12.72 -14.22 11.04
C SER A 57 -11.37 -13.70 10.56
N SER A 58 -10.77 -12.76 11.30
CA SER A 58 -9.43 -12.24 10.98
C SER A 58 -8.39 -13.36 10.84
N ASP A 59 -8.46 -14.37 11.71
CA ASP A 59 -7.54 -15.51 11.72
C ASP A 59 -7.70 -16.40 10.48
N SER A 60 -8.92 -16.50 9.95
CA SER A 60 -9.18 -17.25 8.71
C SER A 60 -8.56 -16.53 7.51
N ILE A 61 -8.83 -15.23 7.36
CA ILE A 61 -8.31 -14.45 6.22
C ILE A 61 -6.78 -14.35 6.24
N ILE A 62 -6.15 -14.28 7.42
CA ILE A 62 -4.68 -14.30 7.52
C ILE A 62 -4.07 -15.57 6.91
N LYS A 63 -4.78 -16.72 6.96
CA LYS A 63 -4.29 -17.95 6.31
C LYS A 63 -4.35 -17.82 4.80
N HIS A 64 -5.46 -17.33 4.26
CA HIS A 64 -5.58 -17.06 2.82
C HIS A 64 -4.51 -16.07 2.33
N ILE A 65 -4.24 -14.99 3.06
CA ILE A 65 -3.14 -14.07 2.71
C ILE A 65 -1.78 -14.79 2.63
N ARG A 66 -1.52 -15.79 3.48
CA ARG A 66 -0.27 -16.55 3.42
C ARG A 66 -0.24 -17.47 2.22
N GLU A 67 -1.35 -18.14 1.94
CA GLU A 67 -1.52 -18.99 0.76
C GLU A 67 -1.22 -18.18 -0.51
N GLU A 68 -1.85 -17.01 -0.71
CA GLU A 68 -1.59 -16.20 -1.93
C GLU A 68 -0.14 -15.68 -2.01
N VAL A 69 0.51 -15.43 -0.87
CA VAL A 69 1.93 -15.02 -0.87
C VAL A 69 2.84 -16.18 -1.25
N GLU A 70 2.52 -17.40 -0.83
CA GLU A 70 3.22 -18.62 -1.26
C GLU A 70 2.99 -18.86 -2.77
N GLU A 71 1.79 -18.61 -3.30
CA GLU A 71 1.52 -18.70 -4.74
C GLU A 71 2.31 -17.65 -5.55
N VAL A 72 2.40 -16.40 -5.07
CA VAL A 72 3.30 -15.39 -5.68
C VAL A 72 4.76 -15.86 -5.70
N GLU A 73 5.24 -16.48 -4.62
CA GLU A 73 6.61 -17.00 -4.52
C GLU A 73 6.84 -18.11 -5.55
N ASP A 74 5.93 -19.07 -5.62
CA ASP A 74 5.96 -20.19 -6.57
C ASP A 74 6.03 -19.71 -8.02
N GLU A 75 5.20 -18.74 -8.41
CA GLU A 75 5.16 -18.21 -9.78
C GLU A 75 6.45 -17.44 -10.14
N ILE A 76 7.03 -16.72 -9.19
CA ILE A 76 8.34 -16.05 -9.36
C ILE A 76 9.47 -17.09 -9.52
N GLU A 77 9.48 -18.14 -8.69
CA GLU A 77 10.52 -19.17 -8.72
C GLU A 77 10.49 -20.01 -10.00
N ARG A 78 9.29 -20.29 -10.50
CA ARG A 78 9.09 -21.01 -11.76
C ARG A 78 9.36 -20.15 -13.00
N ASN A 79 9.61 -18.85 -12.81
CA ASN A 79 9.86 -17.87 -13.87
C ASN A 79 8.72 -17.87 -14.90
N GLU A 80 7.50 -17.92 -14.38
CA GLU A 80 6.26 -18.00 -15.14
C GLU A 80 5.90 -16.67 -15.83
N GLU A 81 4.86 -16.70 -16.65
CA GLU A 81 4.37 -15.52 -17.36
C GLU A 81 3.96 -14.42 -16.37
N LEU A 82 4.36 -13.18 -16.65
CA LEU A 82 4.11 -12.02 -15.76
C LEU A 82 2.63 -11.84 -15.39
N SER A 83 1.71 -12.29 -16.26
CA SER A 83 0.27 -12.22 -15.99
C SER A 83 -0.18 -13.08 -14.83
N LEU A 84 0.49 -14.21 -14.56
CA LEU A 84 0.16 -15.08 -13.42
C LEU A 84 0.60 -14.41 -12.11
N ILE A 85 1.81 -13.85 -12.08
CA ILE A 85 2.29 -13.05 -10.94
C ILE A 85 1.38 -11.83 -10.69
N GLU A 86 0.87 -11.19 -11.75
CA GLU A 86 -0.10 -10.10 -11.65
C GLU A 86 -1.44 -10.55 -11.03
N GLU A 87 -1.90 -11.76 -11.33
CA GLU A 87 -3.11 -12.37 -10.78
C GLU A 87 -2.94 -12.66 -9.28
N GLU A 88 -1.87 -13.35 -8.88
CA GLU A 88 -1.62 -13.69 -7.47
C GLU A 88 -1.39 -12.45 -6.59
N LEU A 89 -0.71 -11.43 -7.11
CA LEU A 89 -0.59 -10.14 -6.41
C LEU A 89 -1.95 -9.43 -6.27
N GLY A 90 -2.85 -9.63 -7.24
CA GLY A 90 -4.24 -9.20 -7.16
C GLY A 90 -5.00 -9.89 -6.02
N ASP A 91 -4.79 -11.19 -5.84
CA ASP A 91 -5.44 -11.99 -4.80
C ASP A 91 -4.90 -11.67 -3.40
N VAL A 92 -3.60 -11.36 -3.27
CA VAL A 92 -3.05 -10.78 -2.04
C VAL A 92 -3.77 -9.46 -1.69
N VAL A 93 -3.96 -8.56 -2.66
CA VAL A 93 -4.66 -7.28 -2.44
C VAL A 93 -6.12 -7.52 -2.05
N PHE A 94 -6.81 -8.42 -2.74
CA PHE A 94 -8.19 -8.80 -2.43
C PHE A 94 -8.31 -9.29 -0.98
N ASN A 95 -7.46 -10.23 -0.56
CA ASN A 95 -7.50 -10.79 0.79
C ASN A 95 -7.11 -9.76 1.88
N ILE A 96 -6.22 -8.80 1.59
CA ILE A 96 -5.95 -7.66 2.50
C ILE A 96 -7.19 -6.78 2.70
N LEU A 97 -7.91 -6.46 1.62
CA LEU A 97 -9.14 -5.67 1.70
C LEU A 97 -10.25 -6.45 2.41
N LEU A 98 -10.35 -7.75 2.17
CA LEU A 98 -11.28 -8.64 2.88
C LEU A 98 -10.99 -8.70 4.39
N LEU A 99 -9.72 -8.79 4.78
CA LEU A 99 -9.31 -8.72 6.17
C LEU A 99 -9.68 -7.38 6.80
N SER A 100 -9.51 -6.27 6.07
CA SER A 100 -9.91 -4.94 6.52
C SER A 100 -11.40 -4.86 6.83
N GLU A 101 -12.24 -5.39 5.94
CA GLU A 101 -13.69 -5.46 6.12
C GLU A 101 -14.09 -6.30 7.35
N VAL A 102 -13.44 -7.47 7.53
CA VAL A 102 -13.66 -8.33 8.70
C VAL A 102 -13.24 -7.64 10.00
N LEU A 103 -12.05 -7.06 10.06
CA LEU A 103 -11.55 -6.33 11.23
C LEU A 103 -12.41 -5.09 11.54
N GLN A 104 -12.93 -4.41 10.53
CA GLN A 104 -13.87 -3.31 10.72
C GLN A 104 -15.15 -3.79 11.43
N LYS A 105 -15.68 -4.96 11.08
CA LYS A 105 -16.84 -5.57 11.75
C LYS A 105 -16.51 -6.01 13.18
N GLU A 106 -15.44 -6.79 13.37
CA GLU A 106 -15.03 -7.32 14.68
C GLU A 106 -14.74 -6.20 15.69
N SER A 107 -14.12 -5.11 15.23
CA SER A 107 -13.82 -3.93 16.05
C SER A 107 -15.00 -2.95 16.21
N LYS A 108 -16.20 -3.29 15.70
CA LYS A 108 -17.38 -2.42 15.69
C LYS A 108 -17.12 -1.04 15.08
N GLY A 109 -16.37 -1.02 13.98
CA GLY A 109 -16.00 0.18 13.23
C GLY A 109 -14.73 0.89 13.72
N GLY A 110 -14.04 0.36 14.74
CA GLY A 110 -12.81 0.93 15.29
C GLY A 110 -11.59 0.83 14.36
N PHE A 111 -11.53 -0.23 13.56
CA PHE A 111 -10.48 -0.48 12.58
C PHE A 111 -10.70 0.34 11.30
N LYS A 112 -9.59 0.89 10.76
CA LYS A 112 -9.54 1.65 9.51
C LYS A 112 -8.20 1.39 8.82
N LEU A 113 -8.21 0.69 7.69
CA LEU A 113 -7.01 0.40 6.90
C LEU A 113 -6.29 1.67 6.45
N GLU A 114 -7.05 2.68 6.04
CA GLU A 114 -6.56 4.03 5.68
C GLU A 114 -5.55 4.58 6.72
N ARG A 115 -5.85 4.47 8.02
CA ARG A 115 -4.95 4.96 9.08
C ARG A 115 -3.61 4.24 9.07
N GLY A 116 -3.59 2.94 8.76
CA GLY A 116 -2.37 2.14 8.65
C GLY A 116 -1.56 2.49 7.40
N ILE A 117 -2.23 2.68 6.27
CA ILE A 117 -1.62 3.07 4.99
C ILE A 117 -0.98 4.46 5.12
N LEU A 118 -1.72 5.46 5.61
CA LEU A 118 -1.20 6.83 5.79
C LEU A 118 -0.01 6.87 6.74
N LYS A 119 -0.10 6.18 7.90
CA LYS A 119 1.03 6.06 8.83
C LYS A 119 2.28 5.45 8.17
N THR A 120 2.09 4.47 7.30
CA THR A 120 3.19 3.81 6.59
C THR A 120 3.76 4.71 5.50
N ALA A 121 2.92 5.40 4.73
CA ALA A 121 3.36 6.38 3.74
C ALA A 121 4.20 7.49 4.39
N ASP A 122 3.71 8.09 5.47
CA ASP A 122 4.44 9.13 6.21
C ASP A 122 5.77 8.61 6.76
N LYS A 123 5.79 7.38 7.28
CA LYS A 123 7.01 6.71 7.77
C LYS A 123 8.03 6.52 6.65
N VAL A 124 7.61 6.04 5.48
CA VAL A 124 8.50 5.84 4.33
C VAL A 124 9.04 7.19 3.83
N MET A 125 8.19 8.22 3.77
CA MET A 125 8.62 9.57 3.39
C MET A 125 9.69 10.12 4.35
N ARG A 126 9.46 10.03 5.66
CA ARG A 126 10.42 10.51 6.67
C ARG A 126 11.74 9.75 6.65
N ARG A 127 11.71 8.42 6.47
CA ARG A 127 12.92 7.57 6.47
C ARG A 127 13.70 7.60 5.16
N SER A 128 13.18 8.30 4.14
CA SER A 128 13.85 8.50 2.86
C SER A 128 14.14 9.98 2.60
N PRO A 129 14.90 10.67 3.49
CA PRO A 129 15.23 12.09 3.32
C PRO A 129 16.09 12.36 2.08
N HIS A 130 16.74 11.32 1.54
CA HIS A 130 17.48 11.37 0.28
C HIS A 130 16.58 11.37 -0.97
N VAL A 131 15.29 11.02 -0.83
CA VAL A 131 14.30 11.05 -1.93
C VAL A 131 13.33 12.22 -1.76
N PHE A 132 12.79 12.40 -0.54
CA PHE A 132 11.71 13.36 -0.27
C PHE A 132 12.18 14.61 0.49
N GLY A 133 13.46 14.67 0.86
CA GLY A 133 14.09 15.78 1.56
C GLY A 133 15.20 16.43 0.74
N GLY A 134 16.19 16.99 1.44
CA GLY A 134 17.35 17.66 0.82
C GLY A 134 18.68 16.92 0.99
N GLU A 135 18.69 15.79 1.68
CA GLU A 135 19.91 14.98 1.84
C GLU A 135 20.21 14.22 0.55
N LYS A 136 21.45 13.76 0.38
CA LYS A 136 21.85 12.96 -0.79
C LYS A 136 22.35 11.61 -0.33
N ALA A 137 21.94 10.57 -1.03
CA ALA A 137 22.54 9.25 -1.00
C ALA A 137 22.83 8.85 -2.44
N THR A 138 24.07 8.46 -2.70
CA THR A 138 24.58 8.04 -4.02
C THR A 138 24.84 6.54 -4.08
N THR A 139 24.92 5.88 -2.93
CA THR A 139 25.07 4.42 -2.83
C THR A 139 23.92 3.79 -2.05
N VAL A 140 23.74 2.48 -2.24
CA VAL A 140 22.78 1.68 -1.47
C VAL A 140 23.09 1.76 0.02
N GLN A 141 24.36 1.67 0.39
CA GLN A 141 24.79 1.75 1.79
C GLN A 141 24.42 3.11 2.42
N GLU A 142 24.68 4.22 1.72
CA GLU A 142 24.30 5.55 2.21
C GLU A 142 22.77 5.68 2.39
N ALA A 143 21.98 5.15 1.47
CA ALA A 143 20.51 5.15 1.59
C ALA A 143 20.04 4.32 2.79
N MET A 144 20.66 3.15 3.02
CA MET A 144 20.37 2.29 4.17
C MET A 144 20.75 2.95 5.49
N ASP A 145 21.91 3.63 5.55
CA ASP A 145 22.37 4.32 6.75
C ASP A 145 21.42 5.46 7.15
N LEU A 146 20.96 6.25 6.17
CA LEU A 146 19.95 7.28 6.40
C LEU A 146 18.64 6.68 6.92
N TRP A 147 18.18 5.57 6.31
CA TRP A 147 16.97 4.88 6.78
C TRP A 147 17.10 4.41 8.23
N GLN A 148 18.23 3.80 8.59
CA GLN A 148 18.46 3.35 9.97
C GLN A 148 18.59 4.51 10.95
N ARG A 149 19.21 5.63 10.54
CA ARG A 149 19.31 6.85 11.35
C ARG A 149 17.93 7.41 11.70
N GLU A 150 17.06 7.59 10.71
CA GLU A 150 15.70 8.09 10.95
C GLU A 150 14.86 7.08 11.76
N LYS A 151 15.02 5.77 11.52
CA LYS A 151 14.38 4.72 12.33
C LYS A 151 14.80 4.79 13.81
N LYS A 152 16.06 5.12 14.11
CA LYS A 152 16.55 5.31 15.49
C LYS A 152 15.98 6.59 16.11
N ARG A 153 15.91 7.68 15.36
CA ARG A 153 15.33 8.96 15.80
C ARG A 153 13.85 8.81 16.18
N GLU A 154 13.04 8.14 15.37
CA GLU A 154 11.62 7.88 15.66
C GLU A 154 11.40 7.07 16.96
N LYS A 155 12.36 6.22 17.33
CA LYS A 155 12.31 5.40 18.55
C LYS A 155 12.86 6.12 19.79
N GLY A 156 13.29 7.39 19.65
CA GLY A 156 13.94 8.14 20.73
C GLY A 156 15.32 7.61 21.13
N ILE A 157 15.98 6.85 20.23
CA ILE A 157 17.31 6.27 20.48
C ILE A 157 18.43 7.28 20.13
N LEU A 158 18.13 8.30 19.34
CA LEU A 158 19.00 9.43 19.07
C LEU A 158 18.30 10.72 19.53
N PRO A 159 19.02 11.67 20.16
CA PRO A 159 18.48 12.98 20.51
C PRO A 159 18.08 13.81 19.28
#